data_AF-A0AAN1MMM3-F1
#
_entry.id   AF-A0AAN1MMM3-F1
#
_cell.length_a   1.000
_cell.length_b   1.000
_cell.length_c   1.000
_cell.angle_alpha   90.00
_cell.angle_beta   90.00
_cell.angle_gamma   90.00
#
_symmetry.space_group_name_H-M   'P 1'
#
loop_
_entity.id
_entity.type
_entity.pdbx_description
1 polymer ?
#
loop_
_entity_poly.entity_id
_entity_poly.type
_entity_poly.pdbx_seq_one_letter_code
_entity_poly.pdbx_strand_id
1 'polypeptide(L)'
;MEAPKSDFPVQDLLRRLMADMRSSSEIARLSGVSQPTVSRLRLSKGRRVRKSVSFNKLCSFYGVEARHVGGRATGYNELLRNAIVDAWDGSEEHGRALLVVIKGLKGLSAKVE
;
A
#
# COMPACT_ATOMS: atom_id res chain seq x y z
N MET A 1 4.36 22.09 -13.89
CA MET A 1 4.50 22.19 -12.42
C MET A 1 3.74 21.03 -11.80
N GLU A 2 4.42 19.95 -11.41
CA GLU A 2 3.79 18.81 -10.73
C GLU A 2 3.56 19.21 -9.26
N ALA A 3 2.31 19.24 -8.82
CA ALA A 3 1.98 19.47 -7.42
C ALA A 3 2.51 18.31 -6.55
N PRO A 4 3.07 18.55 -5.36
CA PRO A 4 3.60 17.49 -4.53
C PRO A 4 2.49 16.50 -4.15
N LYS A 5 2.66 15.24 -4.56
CA LYS A 5 1.76 14.11 -4.28
C LYS A 5 1.54 14.03 -2.77
N SER A 6 0.36 14.45 -2.35
CA SER A 6 -0.08 14.61 -0.96
C SER A 6 0.38 13.48 -0.02
N ASP A 7 0.88 13.88 1.15
CA ASP A 7 1.21 13.05 2.32
C ASP A 7 -0.04 12.43 2.98
N PHE A 8 -1.00 11.96 2.17
CA PHE A 8 -2.32 11.49 2.58
C PHE A 8 -2.28 10.39 3.67
N PRO A 9 -1.37 9.39 3.60
CA PRO A 9 -1.26 8.37 4.66
C PRO A 9 -0.71 8.91 5.97
N VAL A 10 0.16 9.92 5.92
CA VAL A 10 0.71 10.55 7.13
C VAL A 10 -0.37 11.35 7.83
N GLN A 11 -1.14 12.14 7.09
CA GLN A 11 -2.22 12.94 7.66
C GLN A 11 -3.34 12.08 8.24
N ASP A 12 -3.73 10.99 7.58
CA ASP A 12 -4.75 10.07 8.12
C ASP A 12 -4.26 9.34 9.37
N LEU A 13 -3.00 8.87 9.37
CA LEU A 13 -2.40 8.28 10.56
C LEU A 13 -2.41 9.25 11.73
N LEU A 14 -1.97 10.49 11.52
CA LEU A 14 -1.90 11.48 12.59
C LEU A 14 -3.30 11.84 13.11
N ARG A 15 -4.28 11.96 12.22
CA ARG A 15 -5.68 12.20 12.61
C ARG A 15 -6.19 11.10 13.54
N ARG A 16 -6.02 9.83 13.15
CA ARG A 16 -6.44 8.68 13.97
C ARG A 16 -5.67 8.58 15.28
N LEU A 17 -4.35 8.82 15.24
CA LEU A 17 -3.50 8.79 16.42
C LEU A 17 -3.84 9.89 17.45
N MET A 18 -4.24 11.07 16.99
CA MET A 18 -4.68 12.17 17.86
C MET A 18 -6.10 11.96 18.41
N ALA A 19 -6.97 11.30 17.65
CA ALA A 19 -8.33 10.95 18.09
C ALA A 19 -8.37 9.74 19.05
N ASP A 20 -7.31 8.93 19.08
CA ASP A 20 -7.21 7.78 19.96
C ASP A 20 -7.10 8.22 21.44
N MET A 21 -8.05 7.83 22.27
CA MET A 21 -8.07 8.19 23.70
C MET A 21 -7.12 7.35 24.55
N ARG A 22 -6.55 6.26 24.01
CA ARG A 22 -5.62 5.41 24.75
C ARG A 22 -4.33 6.14 25.06
N SER A 23 -3.71 5.74 26.17
CA SER A 23 -2.39 6.25 26.56
C SER A 23 -1.31 5.83 25.54
N SER A 24 -0.21 6.60 25.47
CA SER A 24 0.89 6.27 24.55
C SER A 24 1.55 4.91 24.88
N SER A 25 1.53 4.49 26.15
CA SER A 25 2.00 3.16 26.59
C SER A 25 1.06 2.04 26.14
N GLU A 26 -0.23 2.27 26.19
CA GLU A 26 -1.22 1.30 25.73
C GLU A 26 -1.18 1.11 24.21
N ILE A 27 -1.10 2.20 23.45
CA ILE A 27 -0.93 2.15 21.99
C ILE A 27 0.37 1.44 21.62
N ALA A 28 1.47 1.71 22.34
CA ALA A 28 2.74 1.03 22.13
C ALA A 28 2.62 -0.49 22.31
N ARG A 29 1.98 -0.92 23.40
CA ARG A 29 1.74 -2.34 23.71
C ARG A 29 0.92 -3.02 22.62
N LEU A 30 -0.12 -2.36 22.11
CA LEU A 30 -1.03 -2.95 21.12
C LEU A 30 -0.48 -2.90 19.68
N SER A 31 0.28 -1.87 19.33
CA SER A 31 0.84 -1.68 17.98
C SER A 31 2.22 -2.32 17.79
N GLY A 32 2.89 -2.75 18.86
CA GLY A 32 4.25 -3.28 18.81
C GLY A 32 5.32 -2.24 18.42
N VAL A 33 5.05 -0.97 18.72
CA VAL A 33 5.95 0.18 18.56
C VAL A 33 6.32 0.72 19.94
N SER A 34 7.51 1.30 20.11
CA SER A 34 7.93 1.82 21.42
C SER A 34 7.09 3.03 21.85
N GLN A 35 6.80 3.14 23.15
CA GLN A 35 6.07 4.26 23.73
C GLN A 35 6.72 5.64 23.47
N PRO A 36 8.07 5.79 23.48
CA PRO A 36 8.71 7.03 23.06
C PRO A 36 8.47 7.41 21.59
N THR A 37 8.28 6.43 20.70
CA THR A 37 7.94 6.68 19.29
C THR A 37 6.51 7.17 19.14
N VAL A 38 5.56 6.56 19.84
CA VAL A 38 4.14 6.98 19.85
C VAL A 38 4.02 8.40 20.42
N SER A 39 4.69 8.67 21.54
CA SER A 39 4.69 9.99 22.19
C SER A 39 5.25 11.08 21.28
N ARG A 40 6.44 10.84 20.69
CA ARG A 40 7.05 11.78 19.72
C ARG A 40 6.15 12.05 18.52
N LEU A 41 5.47 11.02 18.00
CA LEU A 41 4.59 11.16 16.84
C LEU A 41 3.32 11.97 17.17
N ARG A 42 2.75 11.82 18.38
CA ARG A 42 1.63 12.66 18.85
C ARG A 42 2.03 14.13 18.99
N LEU A 43 3.23 14.38 19.54
CA LEU A 43 3.72 15.73 19.77
C LEU A 43 4.21 16.44 18.50
N SER A 44 4.58 15.69 17.45
CA SER A 44 5.16 16.27 16.23
C SER A 44 4.18 17.09 15.40
N LYS A 45 2.86 16.99 15.64
CA LYS A 45 1.80 17.68 14.86
C LYS A 45 2.00 17.54 13.34
N GLY A 46 2.56 16.42 12.89
CA GLY A 46 2.84 16.14 11.48
C GLY A 46 4.04 16.84 10.86
N ARG A 47 4.88 17.55 11.64
CA ARG A 47 6.17 18.02 11.14
C ARG A 47 7.13 16.83 10.99
N ARG A 48 7.47 16.52 9.73
CA ARG A 48 8.53 15.57 9.31
C ARG A 48 8.35 14.15 9.83
N VAL A 49 7.23 13.51 9.50
CA VAL A 49 7.05 12.07 9.73
C VAL A 49 7.68 11.29 8.57
N ARG A 50 8.79 10.61 8.83
CA ARG A 50 9.44 9.72 7.85
C ARG A 50 8.76 8.35 7.85
N LYS A 51 8.50 7.80 6.65
CA LYS A 51 8.09 6.39 6.47
C LYS A 51 9.19 5.48 7.02
N SER A 52 8.87 4.77 8.10
CA SER A 52 9.76 3.88 8.86
C SER A 52 8.99 2.63 9.24
N VAL A 53 9.70 1.60 9.74
CA VAL A 53 9.05 0.36 10.22
C VAL A 53 7.99 0.67 11.29
N SER A 54 8.31 1.57 12.23
CA SER A 54 7.36 2.00 13.26
C SER A 54 6.17 2.75 12.69
N PHE A 55 6.37 3.59 11.66
CA PHE A 55 5.28 4.25 10.96
C PHE A 55 4.36 3.23 10.28
N ASN A 56 4.92 2.25 9.58
CA ASN A 56 4.14 1.21 8.90
C ASN A 56 3.33 0.36 9.89
N LYS A 57 3.93 -0.02 11.03
CA LYS A 57 3.22 -0.71 12.12
C LYS A 57 2.04 0.09 12.65
N LEU A 58 2.20 1.40 12.84
CA LEU A 58 1.11 2.26 13.28
C LEU A 58 0.05 2.44 12.18
N CYS A 59 0.44 2.53 10.92
CA CYS A 59 -0.50 2.52 9.79
C CYS A 59 -1.35 1.25 9.81
N SER A 60 -0.73 0.06 9.87
CA SER A 60 -1.44 -1.22 9.98
C SER A 60 -2.35 -1.28 11.21
N PHE A 61 -1.84 -0.84 12.36
CA PHE A 61 -2.60 -0.83 13.63
C PHE A 61 -3.88 0.03 13.55
N TYR A 62 -3.83 1.16 12.86
CA TYR A 62 -4.98 2.06 12.70
C TYR A 62 -5.82 1.79 11.45
N GLY A 63 -5.51 0.73 10.69
CA GLY A 63 -6.16 0.45 9.40
C GLY A 63 -5.96 1.57 8.39
N VAL A 64 -4.90 2.37 8.54
CA VAL A 64 -4.47 3.32 7.51
C VAL A 64 -3.70 2.49 6.52
N GLU A 65 -4.31 2.17 5.39
CA GLU A 65 -3.54 1.69 4.27
C GLU A 65 -2.53 2.79 3.93
N ALA A 66 -1.26 2.56 4.29
CA ALA A 66 -0.17 3.14 3.55
C ALA A 66 -0.34 2.58 2.16
N ARG A 67 -1.20 3.20 1.34
CA ARG A 67 -1.37 2.84 -0.06
C ARG A 67 0.04 2.76 -0.60
N HIS A 68 0.52 1.53 -0.79
CA HIS A 68 1.53 1.25 -1.78
C HIS A 68 1.07 2.04 -3.00
N VAL A 69 2.02 2.69 -3.67
CA VAL A 69 1.82 3.59 -4.82
C VAL A 69 1.24 2.80 -6.01
N GLY A 70 0.09 2.17 -5.82
CA GLY A 70 -0.36 0.98 -6.53
C GLY A 70 -1.85 0.73 -6.35
N GLY A 71 -2.64 1.65 -5.78
CA GLY A 71 -4.11 1.53 -5.77
C GLY A 71 -4.73 1.46 -7.17
N ARG A 72 -4.04 1.93 -8.22
CA ARG A 72 -4.39 1.61 -9.62
C ARG A 72 -3.93 0.21 -10.03
N ALA A 73 -2.76 -0.23 -9.56
CA ALA A 73 -2.19 -1.53 -9.87
C ALA A 73 -2.95 -2.67 -9.20
N THR A 74 -3.47 -2.55 -7.97
CA THR A 74 -4.23 -3.62 -7.31
C THR A 74 -5.54 -3.92 -8.04
N GLY A 75 -6.33 -2.88 -8.34
CA GLY A 75 -7.54 -3.04 -9.14
C GLY A 75 -7.26 -3.51 -10.56
N TYR A 76 -6.20 -2.99 -11.20
CA TYR A 76 -5.80 -3.44 -12.53
C TYR A 76 -5.27 -4.88 -12.54
N ASN A 77 -4.53 -5.30 -11.51
CA ASN A 77 -4.05 -6.66 -11.33
C ASN A 77 -5.21 -7.63 -11.09
N GLU A 78 -6.23 -7.22 -10.33
CA GLU A 78 -7.45 -7.99 -10.14
C GLU A 78 -8.25 -8.10 -11.44
N LEU A 79 -8.42 -7.00 -12.19
CA LEU A 79 -9.09 -7.01 -13.49
C LEU A 79 -8.37 -7.89 -14.51
N LEU A 80 -7.03 -7.79 -14.60
CA LEU A 80 -6.23 -8.63 -15.48
C LEU A 80 -6.33 -10.10 -15.08
N ARG A 81 -6.23 -10.40 -13.78
CA ARG A 81 -6.37 -11.76 -13.27
C ARG A 81 -7.74 -12.33 -13.59
N ASN A 82 -8.82 -11.59 -13.36
CA ASN A 82 -10.18 -12.02 -13.64
C ASN A 82 -10.38 -12.25 -15.14
N ALA A 83 -9.90 -11.34 -15.99
CA ALA A 83 -9.98 -11.51 -17.44
C ALA A 83 -9.24 -12.75 -17.94
N ILE A 84 -8.08 -13.09 -17.33
CA ILE A 84 -7.34 -14.33 -17.67
C ILE A 84 -8.14 -15.56 -17.21
N VAL A 85 -8.74 -15.51 -16.02
CA VAL A 85 -9.56 -16.62 -15.49
C VAL A 85 -10.81 -16.82 -16.35
N ASP A 86 -11.49 -15.74 -16.74
CA ASP A 86 -12.69 -15.78 -17.57
C ASP A 86 -12.40 -16.30 -18.99
N ALA A 87 -11.22 -15.99 -19.54
CA ALA A 87 -10.81 -16.44 -20.86
C ALA A 87 -10.32 -17.90 -20.89
N TRP A 88 -9.91 -18.46 -19.75
CA TRP A 88 -9.33 -19.80 -19.69
C TRP A 88 -10.42 -20.88 -19.64
N ASP A 89 -10.39 -21.81 -20.60
CA ASP A 89 -11.34 -22.93 -20.70
C ASP A 89 -10.98 -24.15 -19.82
N GLY A 90 -9.90 -24.06 -19.03
CA GLY A 90 -9.43 -25.14 -18.16
C GLY A 90 -8.48 -26.14 -18.82
N SER A 91 -8.26 -26.08 -20.14
CA SER A 91 -7.33 -26.96 -20.86
C SER A 91 -5.87 -26.51 -20.72
N GLU A 92 -4.95 -27.48 -20.85
CA GLU A 92 -3.51 -27.22 -20.79
C GLU A 92 -3.03 -26.49 -22.06
N GLU A 93 -3.58 -26.85 -23.21
CA GLU A 93 -3.30 -26.27 -24.51
C GLU A 93 -3.64 -24.76 -24.52
N HIS A 94 -4.82 -24.40 -23.99
CA HIS A 94 -5.22 -23.00 -23.87
C HIS A 94 -4.39 -22.24 -22.84
N GLY A 95 -4.05 -22.86 -21.71
CA GLY A 95 -3.13 -22.28 -20.73
C GLY A 95 -1.75 -21.96 -21.31
N ARG A 96 -1.21 -22.86 -22.14
CA ARG A 96 0.06 -22.64 -22.86
C ARG A 96 -0.04 -21.50 -23.87
N ALA A 97 -1.15 -21.41 -24.61
CA ALA A 97 -1.39 -20.32 -25.56
C ALA A 97 -1.45 -18.95 -24.87
N LEU A 98 -2.22 -18.83 -23.77
CA LEU A 98 -2.31 -17.61 -22.96
C LEU A 98 -0.93 -17.17 -22.44
N LEU A 99 -0.12 -18.13 -21.97
CA LEU A 99 1.22 -17.87 -21.47
C LEU A 99 2.16 -17.29 -22.55
N VAL A 100 2.07 -17.80 -23.80
CA VAL A 100 2.85 -17.28 -24.93
C VAL A 100 2.45 -15.84 -25.25
N VAL A 101 1.16 -15.54 -25.30
CA VAL A 101 0.66 -14.18 -25.58
C VAL A 101 1.13 -13.19 -24.51
N ILE A 102 0.95 -13.51 -23.23
CA ILE A 102 1.36 -12.64 -22.12
C ILE A 102 2.86 -12.37 -22.15
N LYS A 103 3.69 -13.39 -22.44
CA LYS A 103 5.14 -13.23 -22.60
C LYS A 103 5.50 -12.39 -23.83
N GLY A 104 4.76 -12.55 -24.93
CA GLY A 104 4.95 -11.75 -26.15
C GLY A 104 4.68 -10.26 -25.93
N LEU A 105 3.63 -9.92 -25.15
CA LEU A 105 3.31 -8.55 -24.76
C LEU A 105 4.47 -7.86 -24.00
N LYS A 106 5.21 -8.61 -23.17
CA LYS A 106 6.39 -8.09 -22.48
C LYS A 106 7.50 -7.63 -23.45
N GLY A 107 7.63 -8.31 -24.60
CA GLY A 107 8.61 -7.94 -25.64
C GLY A 107 8.24 -6.67 -26.42
N LEU A 108 6.94 -6.37 -26.54
CA LEU A 108 6.46 -5.16 -27.24
C LEU A 108 6.70 -3.89 -26.44
N SER A 109 6.64 -3.95 -25.11
CA SER A 109 6.91 -2.79 -24.23
C SER A 109 8.36 -2.27 -24.31
N ALA A 110 9.30 -3.08 -24.79
CA ALA A 110 10.71 -2.72 -24.93
C ALA A 110 11.07 -2.15 -26.32
N LYS A 111 10.12 -2.15 -27.27
CA LYS A 111 10.33 -1.71 -28.66
C LYS A 111 9.67 -0.36 -28.98
N VAL A 112 9.13 0.31 -27.96
CA VAL A 112 8.45 1.62 -28.04
C VAL A 112 9.38 2.75 -27.54
N GLU A 113 10.70 2.50 -27.51
CA GLU A 113 11.73 3.52 -27.24
C GLU A 113 12.53 3.80 -28.53
#